data_AF-A0A822DAA3-F1
#
_entry.id   AF-A0A822DAA3-F1
#
_cell.length_a   1.000
_cell.length_b   1.000
_cell.length_c   1.000
_cell.angle_alpha   90.00
_cell.angle_beta   90.00
_cell.angle_gamma   90.00
#
_symmetry.space_group_name_H-M   'P 1'
#
loop_
_entity.id
_entity.type
_entity.pdbx_description
1 polymer ?
#
loop_
_entity_poly.entity_id
_entity_poly.type
_entity_poly.pdbx_seq_one_letter_code
_entity_poly.pdbx_strand_id
1 'polypeptide(L)'
;TQFLPLFHRMLNLEELTLYITIKNRTTFIDGTHIYNEILVHMPRLHMFNFCISTDTTLDHLVDHLSKNDIQQTLNNIKYQEMNCIVNYGYSTAICYVFSLPFMFDDLTYIGNTYPSIVFNNVKRLTVKDEISFKHEFFNGIALSFPLLEELCVINIKPQSLISDKWNTNDNQWYSIIKFPYLISLRLVTVHIDYIDQFLNEKKTHLPCLTELTVNYNNLLIVTGNFTKYTTRLNCMKIKKLYVGETIEHTKDLYAYFPLLERCFFFLTKLIK
;
A
#
# COMPACT_ATOMS: atom_id res chain seq x y z
N THR A 1 -12.20 2.35 -24.21
CA THR A 1 -12.91 1.23 -23.55
C THR A 1 -14.40 1.50 -23.65
N GLN A 2 -15.20 0.57 -24.18
CA GLN A 2 -16.64 0.76 -24.50
C GLN A 2 -17.55 0.66 -23.25
N PHE A 3 -17.42 1.58 -22.29
CA PHE A 3 -18.38 1.67 -21.16
C PHE A 3 -19.67 2.43 -21.53
N LEU A 4 -19.59 3.30 -22.54
CA LEU A 4 -20.69 4.14 -23.04
C LEU A 4 -22.03 3.39 -23.25
N PRO A 5 -22.09 2.22 -23.93
CA PRO A 5 -23.39 1.59 -24.21
C PRO A 5 -24.11 1.09 -22.94
N LEU A 6 -23.38 0.78 -21.87
CA LEU A 6 -23.94 0.30 -20.61
C LEU A 6 -24.50 1.46 -19.79
N PHE A 7 -23.76 2.57 -19.70
CA PHE A 7 -24.19 3.73 -18.91
C PHE A 7 -25.38 4.47 -19.52
N HIS A 8 -25.49 4.51 -20.85
CA HIS A 8 -26.68 5.05 -21.53
C HIS A 8 -27.99 4.32 -21.17
N ARG A 9 -27.93 3.08 -20.66
CA ARG A 9 -29.11 2.29 -20.26
C ARG A 9 -29.50 2.49 -18.80
N MET A 10 -28.73 3.27 -18.03
CA MET A 10 -28.87 3.44 -16.58
C MET A 10 -29.46 4.81 -16.18
N LEU A 11 -30.36 5.36 -17.00
CA LEU A 11 -30.94 6.71 -16.81
C LEU A 11 -31.71 6.89 -15.49
N ASN A 12 -32.20 5.79 -14.91
CA ASN A 12 -32.95 5.80 -13.64
C ASN A 12 -32.08 5.41 -12.43
N LEU A 13 -30.77 5.21 -12.62
CA LEU A 13 -29.88 4.84 -11.53
C LEU A 13 -29.68 6.04 -10.61
N GLU A 14 -29.95 5.83 -9.33
CA GLU A 14 -29.90 6.86 -8.29
C GLU A 14 -28.65 6.76 -7.42
N GLU A 15 -28.16 5.54 -7.22
CA GLU A 15 -26.97 5.25 -6.44
C GLU A 15 -26.03 4.30 -7.20
N LEU A 16 -24.73 4.57 -7.18
CA LEU A 16 -23.71 3.73 -7.80
C LEU A 16 -22.46 3.68 -6.93
N THR A 17 -21.97 2.47 -6.67
CA THR A 17 -20.63 2.23 -6.12
C THR A 17 -19.78 1.51 -7.16
N LEU A 18 -18.66 2.10 -7.54
CA LEU A 18 -17.89 1.67 -8.71
C LEU A 18 -16.38 1.62 -8.45
N TYR A 19 -15.79 0.44 -8.57
CA TYR A 19 -14.34 0.26 -8.62
C TYR A 19 -13.92 -0.15 -10.03
N ILE A 20 -13.06 0.62 -10.67
CA ILE A 20 -12.57 0.34 -12.02
C ILE A 20 -11.06 0.41 -12.05
N THR A 21 -10.43 -0.55 -12.71
CA THR A 21 -9.02 -0.50 -13.08
C THR A 21 -8.88 -0.52 -14.60
N ILE A 22 -8.18 0.47 -15.14
CA ILE A 22 -7.90 0.57 -16.58
C ILE A 22 -6.39 0.49 -16.76
N LYS A 23 -5.95 -0.40 -17.65
CA LYS A 23 -4.52 -0.62 -17.93
C LYS A 23 -4.16 -0.09 -19.32
N ASN A 24 -2.89 0.25 -19.51
CA ASN A 24 -2.30 0.65 -20.78
C ASN A 24 -3.01 1.86 -21.43
N ARG A 25 -3.42 2.84 -20.63
CA ARG A 25 -3.89 4.12 -21.19
C ARG A 25 -2.69 4.95 -21.62
N THR A 26 -2.93 5.83 -22.59
CA THR A 26 -1.98 6.87 -23.01
C THR A 26 -2.21 8.20 -22.29
N THR A 27 -3.36 8.36 -21.62
CA THR A 27 -3.76 9.58 -20.90
C THR A 27 -4.39 9.25 -19.55
N PHE A 28 -4.18 10.13 -18.57
CA PHE A 28 -4.84 10.01 -17.26
C PHE A 28 -6.35 10.26 -17.36
N ILE A 29 -7.10 9.69 -16.40
CA ILE A 29 -8.49 10.08 -16.18
C ILE A 29 -8.48 11.33 -15.30
N ASP A 30 -9.09 12.38 -15.82
CA ASP A 30 -9.28 13.65 -15.14
C ASP A 30 -10.77 13.84 -14.81
N GLY A 31 -11.11 14.99 -14.24
CA GLY A 31 -12.51 15.33 -13.99
C GLY A 31 -13.35 15.27 -15.27
N THR A 32 -12.92 15.97 -16.32
CA THR A 32 -13.66 16.09 -17.59
C THR A 32 -14.09 14.74 -18.14
N HIS A 33 -13.21 13.73 -18.07
CA HIS A 33 -13.54 12.36 -18.47
C HIS A 33 -14.66 11.75 -17.61
N ILE A 34 -14.60 11.89 -16.28
CA ILE A 34 -15.64 11.38 -15.37
C ILE A 34 -16.99 12.03 -15.67
N TYR A 35 -17.00 13.34 -15.89
CA TYR A 35 -18.23 14.06 -16.22
C TYR A 35 -18.84 13.57 -17.54
N ASN A 36 -18.04 13.60 -18.62
CA ASN A 36 -18.52 13.31 -19.96
C ASN A 36 -18.92 11.83 -20.14
N GLU A 37 -18.18 10.90 -19.53
CA GLU A 37 -18.36 9.46 -19.78
C GLU A 37 -19.32 8.79 -18.77
N ILE A 38 -19.56 9.40 -17.62
CA ILE A 38 -20.38 8.80 -16.54
C ILE A 38 -21.52 9.74 -16.16
N LEU A 39 -21.20 10.92 -15.61
CA LEU A 39 -22.20 11.76 -14.94
C LEU A 39 -23.28 12.29 -15.90
N VAL A 40 -22.90 12.70 -17.11
CA VAL A 40 -23.86 13.19 -18.14
C VAL A 40 -24.88 12.12 -18.52
N HIS A 41 -24.53 10.84 -18.42
CA HIS A 41 -25.40 9.73 -18.80
C HIS A 41 -26.26 9.19 -17.66
N MET A 42 -26.07 9.67 -16.42
CA MET A 42 -26.82 9.24 -15.24
C MET A 42 -27.42 10.45 -14.49
N PRO A 43 -28.40 11.15 -15.08
CA PRO A 43 -28.90 12.42 -14.55
C PRO A 43 -29.63 12.30 -13.19
N ARG A 44 -30.03 11.09 -12.78
CA ARG A 44 -30.67 10.81 -11.48
C ARG A 44 -29.69 10.35 -10.40
N LEU A 45 -28.42 10.17 -10.76
CA LEU A 45 -27.40 9.75 -9.82
C LEU A 45 -27.21 10.87 -8.81
N HIS A 46 -27.47 10.57 -7.54
CA HIS A 46 -27.28 11.49 -6.42
C HIS A 46 -26.25 10.97 -5.43
N MET A 47 -25.93 9.67 -5.45
CA MET A 47 -24.80 9.10 -4.73
C MET A 47 -23.90 8.33 -5.69
N PHE A 48 -22.64 8.79 -5.82
CA PHE A 48 -21.64 8.12 -6.65
C PHE A 48 -20.35 7.88 -5.89
N ASN A 49 -20.21 6.69 -5.32
CA ASN A 49 -18.99 6.28 -4.65
C ASN A 49 -18.08 5.59 -5.66
N PHE A 50 -16.88 6.10 -5.90
CA PHE A 50 -16.01 5.50 -6.90
C PHE A 50 -14.53 5.55 -6.55
N CYS A 51 -13.80 4.60 -7.13
CA CYS A 51 -12.35 4.58 -7.21
C CYS A 51 -11.97 4.06 -8.59
N ILE A 52 -11.39 4.94 -9.39
CA ILE A 52 -10.91 4.63 -10.73
C ILE A 52 -9.38 4.68 -10.69
N SER A 53 -8.77 3.53 -10.96
CA SER A 53 -7.33 3.39 -11.11
C SER A 53 -6.96 3.31 -12.59
N THR A 54 -5.96 4.08 -13.00
CA THR A 54 -5.38 4.00 -14.34
C THR A 54 -3.90 3.73 -14.27
N ASP A 55 -3.44 2.74 -15.04
CA ASP A 55 -2.03 2.48 -15.32
C ASP A 55 -1.70 2.99 -16.73
N THR A 56 -0.73 3.91 -16.81
CA THR A 56 -0.33 4.63 -18.01
C THR A 56 1.16 4.43 -18.26
N THR A 57 1.53 4.01 -19.47
CA THR A 57 2.94 3.88 -19.88
C THR A 57 3.55 5.26 -20.18
N LEU A 58 4.70 5.57 -19.57
CA LEU A 58 5.34 6.89 -19.66
C LEU A 58 5.88 7.20 -21.06
N ASP A 59 6.20 6.19 -21.87
CA ASP A 59 6.66 6.35 -23.26
C ASP A 59 5.63 7.05 -24.18
N HIS A 60 4.40 7.24 -23.69
CA HIS A 60 3.30 7.87 -24.42
C HIS A 60 2.82 9.19 -23.79
N LEU A 61 3.44 9.63 -22.69
CA LEU A 61 3.09 10.89 -22.03
C LEU A 61 3.93 12.03 -22.59
N VAL A 62 3.29 12.92 -23.37
CA VAL A 62 3.92 14.14 -23.91
C VAL A 62 4.20 15.17 -22.81
N ASP A 63 3.41 15.16 -21.73
CA ASP A 63 3.57 16.00 -20.55
C ASP A 63 3.31 15.20 -19.26
N HIS A 64 4.19 15.32 -18.27
CA HIS A 64 4.01 14.71 -16.95
C HIS A 64 2.98 15.52 -16.13
N LEU A 65 1.69 15.17 -16.24
CA LEU A 65 0.62 15.80 -15.46
C LEU A 65 0.85 15.64 -13.95
N SER A 66 1.08 16.74 -13.25
CA SER A 66 1.26 16.71 -11.80
C SER A 66 -0.04 16.33 -11.10
N LYS A 67 0.06 15.88 -9.84
CA LYS A 67 -1.11 15.69 -8.97
C LYS A 67 -1.99 16.95 -8.92
N ASN A 68 -1.38 18.13 -8.93
CA ASN A 68 -2.11 19.40 -8.86
C ASN A 68 -2.94 19.64 -10.12
N ASP A 69 -2.41 19.28 -11.29
CA ASP A 69 -3.12 19.45 -12.57
C ASP A 69 -4.38 18.56 -12.57
N ILE A 70 -4.26 17.30 -12.16
CA ILE A 70 -5.40 16.39 -12.06
C ILE A 70 -6.40 16.91 -11.02
N GLN A 71 -5.94 17.29 -9.82
CA GLN A 71 -6.83 17.80 -8.77
C GLN A 71 -7.61 19.05 -9.19
N GLN A 72 -7.00 19.95 -9.97
CA GLN A 72 -7.69 21.13 -10.50
C GLN A 72 -8.86 20.75 -11.41
N THR A 73 -8.71 19.73 -12.26
CA THR A 73 -9.82 19.26 -13.11
C THR A 73 -10.97 18.67 -12.31
N LEU A 74 -10.68 18.00 -11.19
CA LEU A 74 -11.69 17.41 -10.30
C LEU A 74 -12.50 18.49 -9.59
N ASN A 75 -11.83 19.55 -9.12
CA ASN A 75 -12.49 20.65 -8.43
C ASN A 75 -13.50 21.42 -9.31
N ASN A 76 -13.37 21.32 -10.63
CA ASN A 76 -14.32 21.94 -11.57
C ASN A 76 -15.65 21.19 -11.65
N ILE A 77 -15.71 19.94 -11.18
CA ILE A 77 -16.92 19.13 -11.15
C ILE A 77 -17.60 19.31 -9.81
N LYS A 78 -18.62 20.19 -9.79
CA LYS A 78 -19.40 20.51 -8.58
C LYS A 78 -20.34 19.39 -8.11
N TYR A 79 -20.04 18.12 -8.39
CA TYR A 79 -20.91 16.98 -8.07
C TYR A 79 -20.65 16.45 -6.66
N GLN A 80 -19.39 16.10 -6.35
CA GLN A 80 -18.99 15.55 -5.05
C GLN A 80 -17.52 15.88 -4.79
N GLU A 81 -17.11 15.86 -3.52
CA GLU A 81 -15.71 15.98 -3.15
C GLU A 81 -14.91 14.77 -3.67
N MET A 82 -13.82 15.04 -4.38
CA MET A 82 -12.97 14.04 -5.03
C MET A 82 -11.50 14.31 -4.71
N ASN A 83 -10.70 13.25 -4.66
CA ASN A 83 -9.26 13.35 -4.48
C ASN A 83 -8.54 12.42 -5.45
N CYS A 84 -7.22 12.59 -5.53
CA CYS A 84 -6.38 11.76 -6.36
C CYS A 84 -5.06 11.37 -5.68
N ILE A 85 -4.54 10.22 -6.09
CA ILE A 85 -3.18 9.76 -5.79
C ILE A 85 -2.51 9.51 -7.13
N VAL A 86 -1.33 10.09 -7.32
CA VAL A 86 -0.50 9.84 -8.50
C VAL A 86 0.83 9.29 -8.02
N ASN A 87 1.21 8.14 -8.56
CA ASN A 87 2.47 7.47 -8.28
C ASN A 87 3.22 7.22 -9.59
N TYR A 88 4.48 7.64 -9.63
CA TYR A 88 5.34 7.54 -10.81
C TYR A 88 6.38 6.44 -10.60
N GLY A 89 6.35 5.43 -11.46
CA GLY A 89 7.40 4.42 -11.59
C GLY A 89 8.33 4.74 -12.77
N TYR A 90 9.26 3.83 -13.07
CA TYR A 90 10.23 4.00 -14.15
C TYR A 90 9.61 4.11 -15.55
N SER A 91 8.65 3.24 -15.86
CA SER A 91 8.01 3.16 -17.19
C SER A 91 6.49 3.31 -17.15
N THR A 92 5.92 3.44 -15.95
CA THR A 92 4.47 3.48 -15.73
C THR A 92 4.12 4.51 -14.67
N ALA A 93 2.99 5.17 -14.82
CA ALA A 93 2.37 5.98 -13.79
C ALA A 93 1.00 5.41 -13.43
N ILE A 94 0.74 5.28 -12.13
CA ILE A 94 -0.55 4.87 -11.60
C ILE A 94 -1.25 6.11 -11.05
N CYS A 95 -2.47 6.38 -11.52
CA CYS A 95 -3.32 7.42 -11.00
C CYS A 95 -4.60 6.80 -10.43
N TYR A 96 -4.94 7.18 -9.20
CA TYR A 96 -6.24 6.93 -8.59
C TYR A 96 -7.01 8.23 -8.56
N VAL A 97 -8.25 8.19 -9.01
CA VAL A 97 -9.25 9.24 -8.80
C VAL A 97 -10.42 8.62 -8.05
N PHE A 98 -10.83 9.23 -6.95
CA PHE A 98 -11.86 8.65 -6.08
C PHE A 98 -12.72 9.70 -5.40
N SER A 99 -13.94 9.30 -5.05
CA SER A 99 -14.86 10.08 -4.23
C SER A 99 -14.48 10.06 -2.76
N LEU A 100 -14.82 11.12 -2.03
CA LEU A 100 -14.74 11.18 -0.57
C LEU A 100 -16.14 11.07 0.08
N PRO A 101 -16.26 10.40 1.25
CA PRO A 101 -15.23 9.59 1.90
C PRO A 101 -14.87 8.33 1.07
N PHE A 102 -13.66 7.80 1.27
CA PHE A 102 -13.22 6.60 0.54
C PHE A 102 -13.93 5.35 1.08
N MET A 103 -14.70 4.66 0.23
CA MET A 103 -15.61 3.57 0.64
C MET A 103 -15.07 2.15 0.40
N PHE A 104 -13.92 1.99 -0.22
CA PHE A 104 -13.37 0.68 -0.58
C PHE A 104 -12.44 0.14 0.49
N ASP A 105 -12.34 -1.18 0.57
CA ASP A 105 -11.52 -1.88 1.56
C ASP A 105 -10.09 -2.17 1.09
N ASP A 106 -9.79 -1.87 -0.18
CA ASP A 106 -8.50 -2.13 -0.81
C ASP A 106 -7.95 -0.88 -1.49
N LEU A 107 -6.65 -0.65 -1.30
CA LEU A 107 -5.89 0.38 -1.99
C LEU A 107 -4.49 -0.14 -2.30
N THR A 108 -4.10 -0.11 -3.58
CA THR A 108 -2.82 -0.70 -4.01
C THR A 108 -1.87 0.32 -4.62
N TYR A 109 -0.57 0.07 -4.53
CA TYR A 109 0.50 0.84 -5.15
C TYR A 109 0.52 2.34 -4.81
N ILE A 110 0.29 2.70 -3.55
CA ILE A 110 0.55 4.07 -3.08
C ILE A 110 2.04 4.26 -2.75
N GLY A 111 2.59 5.42 -3.11
CA GLY A 111 3.98 5.80 -2.86
C GLY A 111 4.13 6.80 -1.72
N ASN A 112 5.29 7.48 -1.65
CA ASN A 112 5.61 8.50 -0.65
C ASN A 112 4.65 9.71 -0.69
N THR A 113 3.94 9.92 -1.80
CA THR A 113 3.03 11.05 -2.00
C THR A 113 1.58 10.57 -2.06
N TYR A 114 0.89 10.58 -0.92
CA TYR A 114 -0.56 10.34 -0.84
C TYR A 114 -1.23 11.48 -0.03
N PRO A 115 -2.53 11.74 -0.22
CA PRO A 115 -3.22 12.81 0.47
C PRO A 115 -3.31 12.53 1.97
N SER A 116 -3.24 13.60 2.78
CA SER A 116 -3.40 13.54 4.24
C SER A 116 -4.88 13.38 4.63
N ILE A 117 -5.47 12.25 4.24
CA ILE A 117 -6.84 11.87 4.55
C ILE A 117 -6.86 10.54 5.31
N VAL A 118 -7.92 10.31 6.08
CA VAL A 118 -8.10 9.06 6.81
C VAL A 118 -8.97 8.11 5.99
N PHE A 119 -8.42 6.97 5.63
CA PHE A 119 -9.06 5.90 4.88
C PHE A 119 -9.68 4.88 5.84
N ASN A 120 -10.79 5.27 6.48
CA ASN A 120 -11.43 4.46 7.53
C ASN A 120 -11.86 3.05 7.08
N ASN A 121 -12.15 2.86 5.78
CA ASN A 121 -12.65 1.59 5.27
C ASN A 121 -11.55 0.66 4.74
N VAL A 122 -10.34 1.18 4.50
CA VAL A 122 -9.26 0.40 3.89
C VAL A 122 -8.67 -0.58 4.90
N LYS A 123 -8.76 -1.87 4.54
CA LYS A 123 -8.23 -2.99 5.31
C LYS A 123 -7.02 -3.62 4.64
N ARG A 124 -6.88 -3.52 3.33
CA ARG A 124 -5.77 -4.06 2.55
C ARG A 124 -5.03 -2.95 1.84
N LEU A 125 -3.73 -2.87 2.08
CA LEU A 125 -2.87 -1.83 1.52
C LEU A 125 -1.62 -2.41 0.89
N THR A 126 -1.33 -1.99 -0.34
CA THR A 126 -0.01 -2.19 -0.95
C THR A 126 0.69 -0.85 -1.10
N VAL A 127 1.87 -0.71 -0.50
CA VAL A 127 2.74 0.46 -0.67
C VAL A 127 3.91 0.08 -1.58
N LYS A 128 4.16 0.90 -2.61
CA LYS A 128 5.25 0.72 -3.57
C LYS A 128 5.77 2.07 -4.03
N ASP A 129 7.09 2.22 -3.99
CA ASP A 129 7.77 3.39 -4.53
C ASP A 129 9.19 3.00 -4.98
N GLU A 130 9.71 3.72 -5.96
CA GLU A 130 11.09 3.59 -6.44
C GLU A 130 12.07 4.38 -5.56
N ILE A 131 11.54 5.32 -4.76
CA ILE A 131 12.25 6.08 -3.73
C ILE A 131 12.08 5.38 -2.38
N SER A 132 13.11 5.37 -1.54
CA SER A 132 13.07 4.77 -0.20
C SER A 132 11.93 5.35 0.65
N PHE A 133 11.20 4.49 1.37
CA PHE A 133 10.28 4.96 2.40
C PHE A 133 11.06 5.30 3.67
N LYS A 134 10.76 6.46 4.25
CA LYS A 134 11.29 6.86 5.57
C LYS A 134 10.55 6.14 6.69
N HIS A 135 11.08 6.20 7.91
CA HIS A 135 10.39 5.66 9.08
C HIS A 135 9.03 6.34 9.29
N GLU A 136 9.00 7.68 9.18
CA GLU A 136 7.82 8.52 9.37
C GLU A 136 6.73 8.26 8.33
N PHE A 137 7.09 7.74 7.15
CA PHE A 137 6.11 7.32 6.15
C PHE A 137 5.15 6.29 6.75
N PHE A 138 5.67 5.27 7.43
CA PHE A 138 4.86 4.21 8.02
C PHE A 138 4.08 4.68 9.25
N ASN A 139 4.55 5.72 9.95
CA ASN A 139 3.75 6.40 10.97
C ASN A 139 2.54 7.09 10.32
N GLY A 140 2.74 7.76 9.18
CA GLY A 140 1.65 8.32 8.37
C GLY A 140 0.67 7.24 7.91
N ILE A 141 1.17 6.07 7.49
CA ILE A 141 0.31 4.93 7.12
C ILE A 141 -0.53 4.48 8.33
N ALA A 142 0.08 4.28 9.49
CA ALA A 142 -0.67 3.87 10.69
C ALA A 142 -1.78 4.86 11.07
N LEU A 143 -1.55 6.16 10.88
CA LEU A 143 -2.54 7.21 11.16
C LEU A 143 -3.64 7.30 10.09
N SER A 144 -3.26 7.12 8.82
CA SER A 144 -4.18 7.26 7.69
C SER A 144 -5.03 6.01 7.46
N PHE A 145 -4.58 4.85 7.93
CA PHE A 145 -5.23 3.54 7.75
C PHE A 145 -5.47 2.85 9.11
N PRO A 146 -6.37 3.38 9.95
CA PRO A 146 -6.52 2.95 11.33
C PRO A 146 -7.06 1.52 11.50
N LEU A 147 -7.73 0.97 10.48
CA LEU A 147 -8.30 -0.40 10.47
C LEU A 147 -7.52 -1.36 9.57
N LEU A 148 -6.25 -1.07 9.29
CA LEU A 148 -5.43 -1.87 8.37
C LEU A 148 -5.20 -3.29 8.90
N GLU A 149 -5.64 -4.29 8.13
CA GLU A 149 -5.53 -5.72 8.44
C GLU A 149 -4.40 -6.39 7.62
N GLU A 150 -4.15 -5.93 6.39
CA GLU A 150 -3.12 -6.47 5.51
C GLU A 150 -2.24 -5.37 4.91
N LEU A 151 -0.92 -5.51 5.05
CA LEU A 151 0.06 -4.58 4.50
C LEU A 151 1.07 -5.33 3.62
N CYS A 152 1.18 -4.91 2.37
CA CYS A 152 2.25 -5.31 1.47
C CYS A 152 3.18 -4.13 1.21
N VAL A 153 4.47 -4.33 1.47
CA VAL A 153 5.51 -3.33 1.19
C VAL A 153 6.38 -3.84 0.05
N ILE A 154 6.61 -2.98 -0.94
CA ILE A 154 7.48 -3.24 -2.08
C ILE A 154 8.42 -2.06 -2.24
N ASN A 155 9.67 -2.23 -1.78
CA ASN A 155 10.70 -1.19 -1.91
C ASN A 155 12.09 -1.79 -1.69
N ILE A 156 12.86 -1.95 -2.75
CA ILE A 156 14.20 -2.55 -2.69
C ILE A 156 15.28 -1.56 -2.23
N LYS A 157 14.96 -0.27 -2.14
CA LYS A 157 15.92 0.75 -1.70
C LYS A 157 16.06 0.70 -0.18
N PRO A 158 17.28 0.81 0.37
CA PRO A 158 17.47 0.95 1.80
C PRO A 158 16.64 2.11 2.33
N GLN A 159 16.19 2.00 3.58
CA GLN A 159 15.52 3.14 4.20
C GLN A 159 16.51 4.30 4.22
N SER A 160 16.12 5.47 3.71
CA SER A 160 16.94 6.66 3.86
C SER A 160 17.02 6.96 5.35
N LEU A 161 18.12 6.54 5.98
CA LEU A 161 18.50 7.03 7.28
C LEU A 161 18.52 8.55 7.17
N ILE A 162 17.98 9.25 8.15
CA ILE A 162 18.34 10.66 8.35
C ILE A 162 19.83 10.63 8.71
N SER A 163 20.69 10.62 7.68
CA SER A 163 22.14 10.51 7.79
C SER A 163 22.79 11.75 8.41
N ASP A 164 21.99 12.74 8.82
CA ASP A 164 22.48 13.97 9.45
C ASP A 164 22.35 13.99 10.98
N LYS A 165 21.92 12.89 11.62
CA LYS A 165 21.78 12.85 13.10
C LYS A 165 22.25 11.58 13.80
N TRP A 166 23.13 10.80 13.17
CA TRP A 166 23.71 9.61 13.82
C TRP A 166 24.88 9.94 14.77
N ASN A 167 25.11 11.23 15.06
CA ASN A 167 26.19 11.73 15.92
C ASN A 167 25.72 12.45 17.20
N THR A 168 24.50 12.21 17.69
CA THR A 168 24.08 12.75 18.98
C THR A 168 23.31 11.70 19.77
N ASN A 169 23.97 11.13 20.79
CA ASN A 169 23.41 10.56 22.01
C ASN A 169 22.01 9.91 21.88
N ASP A 170 21.98 8.59 21.65
CA ASP A 170 21.07 7.53 22.11
C ASP A 170 19.57 7.75 22.51
N ASN A 171 18.98 8.94 22.37
CA ASN A 171 17.69 9.27 23.01
C ASN A 171 16.66 9.99 22.11
N GLN A 172 16.87 10.08 20.79
CA GLN A 172 15.78 10.45 19.88
C GLN A 172 15.08 9.17 19.39
N TRP A 173 14.38 8.50 20.31
CA TRP A 173 13.52 7.37 19.96
C TRP A 173 12.35 7.91 19.13
N TYR A 174 12.31 7.57 17.85
CA TYR A 174 11.06 7.69 17.10
C TYR A 174 9.97 6.95 17.88
N SER A 175 8.79 7.55 17.96
CA SER A 175 7.64 6.91 18.59
C SER A 175 7.38 5.56 17.93
N ILE A 176 7.25 4.51 18.75
CA ILE A 176 6.93 3.16 18.26
C ILE A 176 5.66 3.24 17.39
N ILE A 177 5.76 2.85 16.13
CA ILE A 177 4.62 2.82 15.21
C ILE A 177 3.71 1.67 15.63
N LYS A 178 2.40 1.91 15.69
CA LYS A 178 1.43 0.90 16.13
C LYS A 178 0.51 0.55 14.98
N PHE A 179 0.44 -0.74 14.65
CA PHE A 179 -0.58 -1.28 13.75
C PHE A 179 -1.48 -2.23 14.55
N PRO A 180 -2.52 -1.73 15.23
CA PRO A 180 -3.29 -2.51 16.20
C PRO A 180 -4.08 -3.66 15.59
N TYR A 181 -4.45 -3.57 14.30
CA TYR A 181 -5.27 -4.57 13.62
C TYR A 181 -4.53 -5.33 12.52
N LEU A 182 -3.23 -5.12 12.33
CA LEU A 182 -2.49 -5.76 11.25
C LEU A 182 -2.32 -7.26 11.52
N ILE A 183 -2.95 -8.08 10.68
CA ILE A 183 -2.99 -9.54 10.72
C ILE A 183 -1.94 -10.13 9.79
N SER A 184 -1.77 -9.54 8.60
CA SER A 184 -0.91 -10.03 7.53
C SER A 184 0.10 -8.97 7.07
N LEU A 185 1.38 -9.35 7.05
CA LEU A 185 2.47 -8.48 6.61
C LEU A 185 3.29 -9.18 5.51
N ARG A 186 3.45 -8.51 4.37
CA ARG A 186 4.18 -9.02 3.20
C ARG A 186 5.38 -8.15 2.87
N LEU A 187 6.58 -8.70 3.03
CA LEU A 187 7.91 -8.09 2.91
C LEU A 187 8.82 -8.93 2.00
N VAL A 188 8.39 -9.20 0.77
CA VAL A 188 9.13 -10.09 -0.16
C VAL A 188 10.18 -9.32 -0.94
N THR A 189 9.78 -8.25 -1.63
CA THR A 189 10.63 -7.45 -2.50
C THR A 189 10.99 -6.17 -1.77
N VAL A 190 11.67 -6.31 -0.63
CA VAL A 190 12.04 -5.18 0.23
C VAL A 190 13.51 -5.23 0.64
N HIS A 191 14.08 -4.07 0.92
CA HIS A 191 15.35 -3.99 1.64
C HIS A 191 15.22 -4.52 3.08
N ILE A 192 16.31 -5.02 3.65
CA ILE A 192 16.33 -5.62 5.00
C ILE A 192 15.92 -4.62 6.10
N ASP A 193 16.13 -3.32 5.90
CA ASP A 193 15.75 -2.29 6.88
C ASP A 193 14.26 -2.26 7.17
N TYR A 194 13.41 -2.53 6.17
CA TYR A 194 11.96 -2.61 6.38
C TYR A 194 11.60 -3.82 7.25
N ILE A 195 12.31 -4.94 7.06
CA ILE A 195 12.12 -6.15 7.87
C ILE A 195 12.51 -5.87 9.32
N ASP A 196 13.67 -5.24 9.57
CA ASP A 196 14.03 -4.83 10.92
C ASP A 196 13.05 -3.80 11.49
N GLN A 197 12.58 -2.80 10.71
CA GLN A 197 11.61 -1.83 11.20
C GLN A 197 10.31 -2.49 11.69
N PHE A 198 9.73 -3.40 10.92
CA PHE A 198 8.45 -4.00 11.26
C PHE A 198 8.58 -5.09 12.33
N LEU A 199 9.62 -5.93 12.24
CA LEU A 199 9.77 -7.03 13.19
C LEU A 199 10.32 -6.57 14.53
N ASN A 200 11.10 -5.48 14.59
CA ASN A 200 11.66 -4.97 15.83
C ASN A 200 10.60 -4.23 16.66
N GLU A 201 10.27 -4.77 17.84
CA GLU A 201 9.26 -4.25 18.75
C GLU A 201 9.58 -2.84 19.29
N LYS A 202 10.86 -2.43 19.26
CA LYS A 202 11.28 -1.07 19.63
C LYS A 202 10.99 -0.04 18.55
N LYS A 203 10.65 -0.48 17.33
CA LYS A 203 10.35 0.37 16.17
C LYS A 203 8.87 0.29 15.80
N THR A 204 8.31 -0.91 15.81
CA THR A 204 6.90 -1.15 15.44
C THR A 204 6.26 -2.18 16.37
N HIS A 205 5.03 -1.91 16.81
CA HIS A 205 4.22 -2.83 17.61
C HIS A 205 3.11 -3.46 16.78
N LEU A 206 3.12 -4.79 16.68
CA LEU A 206 2.23 -5.58 15.82
C LEU A 206 1.44 -6.62 16.66
N PRO A 207 0.47 -6.19 17.49
CA PRO A 207 -0.17 -7.06 18.47
C PRO A 207 -1.02 -8.19 17.85
N CYS A 208 -1.49 -8.03 16.61
CA CYS A 208 -2.39 -8.96 15.93
C CYS A 208 -1.73 -9.73 14.78
N LEU A 209 -0.41 -9.59 14.59
CA LEU A 209 0.29 -10.22 13.47
C LEU A 209 0.28 -11.75 13.61
N THR A 210 -0.39 -12.42 12.67
CA THR A 210 -0.44 -13.88 12.61
C THR A 210 0.12 -14.45 11.31
N GLU A 211 0.25 -13.62 10.27
CA GLU A 211 0.76 -14.04 8.96
C GLU A 211 1.93 -13.15 8.52
N LEU A 212 3.07 -13.78 8.21
CA LEU A 212 4.25 -13.08 7.71
C LEU A 212 4.71 -13.72 6.40
N THR A 213 4.91 -12.89 5.38
CA THR A 213 5.57 -13.29 4.14
C THR A 213 6.88 -12.51 4.02
N VAL A 214 8.02 -13.20 3.96
CA VAL A 214 9.35 -12.56 4.02
C VAL A 214 10.39 -13.41 3.31
N ASN A 215 11.49 -12.82 2.84
CA ASN A 215 12.65 -13.59 2.39
C ASN A 215 13.34 -14.26 3.60
N TYR A 216 13.63 -15.56 3.49
CA TYR A 216 14.17 -16.35 4.61
C TYR A 216 15.56 -15.88 5.07
N ASN A 217 16.47 -15.60 4.14
CA ASN A 217 17.82 -15.15 4.47
C ASN A 217 17.80 -13.80 5.19
N ASN A 218 16.98 -12.87 4.74
CA ASN A 218 16.82 -11.59 5.42
C ASN A 218 16.18 -11.76 6.81
N LEU A 219 15.23 -12.69 6.96
CA LEU A 219 14.64 -13.02 8.25
C LEU A 219 15.69 -13.58 9.23
N LEU A 220 16.57 -14.48 8.77
CA LEU A 220 17.68 -15.00 9.57
C LEU A 220 18.60 -13.88 10.06
N ILE A 221 18.98 -12.95 9.17
CA ILE A 221 19.84 -11.82 9.53
C ILE A 221 19.17 -10.92 10.58
N VAL A 222 17.92 -10.50 10.34
CA VAL A 222 17.19 -9.58 11.24
C VAL A 222 16.95 -10.20 12.61
N THR A 223 16.64 -11.50 12.66
CA THR A 223 16.40 -12.23 13.91
C THR A 223 17.67 -12.71 14.59
N GLY A 224 18.86 -12.48 14.01
CA GLY A 224 20.12 -12.98 14.54
C GLY A 224 20.13 -14.51 14.64
N ASN A 225 19.76 -15.18 13.56
CA ASN A 225 19.54 -16.62 13.51
C ASN A 225 18.54 -17.09 14.59
N PHE A 226 17.41 -16.39 14.69
CA PHE A 226 16.34 -16.67 15.67
C PHE A 226 16.77 -16.58 17.15
N THR A 227 17.72 -15.70 17.48
CA THR A 227 18.15 -15.46 18.88
C THR A 227 17.83 -14.06 19.40
N LYS A 228 17.55 -13.10 18.52
CA LYS A 228 17.33 -11.70 18.89
C LYS A 228 15.99 -11.53 19.60
N TYR A 229 16.03 -11.10 20.86
CA TYR A 229 14.81 -10.88 21.65
C TYR A 229 13.93 -9.76 21.06
N THR A 230 14.54 -8.68 20.55
CA THR A 230 13.81 -7.48 20.13
C THR A 230 12.91 -7.66 18.91
N THR A 231 13.04 -8.76 18.19
CA THR A 231 12.16 -9.11 17.07
C THR A 231 11.20 -10.24 17.43
N ARG A 232 11.40 -10.88 18.59
CA ARG A 232 10.68 -12.07 19.01
C ARG A 232 9.25 -11.73 19.42
N LEU A 233 9.00 -10.57 20.05
CA LEU A 233 7.65 -10.25 20.54
C LEU A 233 6.63 -10.08 19.40
N ASN A 234 7.03 -9.47 18.28
CA ASN A 234 6.19 -9.40 17.09
C ASN A 234 6.10 -10.77 16.37
N CYS A 235 7.15 -11.59 16.45
CA CYS A 235 7.18 -12.88 15.77
C CYS A 235 6.43 -14.01 16.50
N MET A 236 6.34 -13.98 17.83
CA MET A 236 5.86 -15.13 18.62
C MET A 236 4.38 -15.49 18.36
N LYS A 237 3.61 -14.56 17.78
CA LYS A 237 2.18 -14.73 17.48
C LYS A 237 1.93 -15.26 16.05
N ILE A 238 2.97 -15.35 15.23
CA ILE A 238 2.86 -15.80 13.84
C ILE A 238 2.48 -17.28 13.82
N LYS A 239 1.39 -17.55 13.08
CA LYS A 239 0.84 -18.89 12.83
C LYS A 239 1.16 -19.38 11.43
N LYS A 240 1.28 -18.45 10.47
CA LYS A 240 1.61 -18.75 9.08
C LYS A 240 2.84 -17.95 8.65
N LEU A 241 3.90 -18.68 8.32
CA LEU A 241 5.13 -18.10 7.77
C LEU A 241 5.27 -18.53 6.32
N TYR A 242 5.28 -17.56 5.41
CA TYR A 242 5.52 -17.75 3.99
C TYR A 242 6.95 -17.28 3.70
N VAL A 243 7.77 -18.13 3.07
CA VAL A 243 9.12 -17.76 2.67
C VAL A 243 9.46 -18.18 1.24
N GLY A 244 10.36 -17.44 0.61
CA GLY A 244 10.74 -17.60 -0.80
C GLY A 244 11.73 -18.74 -1.08
N GLU A 245 12.31 -19.36 -0.05
CA GLU A 245 13.40 -20.35 -0.16
C GLU A 245 13.13 -21.54 0.75
N THR A 246 13.72 -22.70 0.45
CA THR A 246 13.65 -23.90 1.29
C THR A 246 14.20 -23.63 2.68
N ILE A 247 13.42 -23.98 3.69
CA ILE A 247 13.78 -23.80 5.10
C ILE A 247 14.58 -25.00 5.55
N GLU A 248 15.75 -24.75 6.11
CA GLU A 248 16.36 -25.72 7.02
C GLU A 248 15.57 -25.67 8.32
N HIS A 249 14.76 -26.71 8.58
CA HIS A 249 13.94 -26.81 9.77
C HIS A 249 14.83 -26.95 11.02
N THR A 250 15.24 -25.83 11.60
CA THR A 250 16.01 -25.79 12.85
C THR A 250 15.08 -25.79 14.06
N LYS A 251 15.55 -26.36 15.18
CA LYS A 251 14.83 -26.26 16.46
C LYS A 251 14.64 -24.81 16.89
N ASP A 252 15.60 -23.95 16.55
CA ASP A 252 15.59 -22.53 16.89
C ASP A 252 14.44 -21.79 16.21
N LEU A 253 14.13 -22.11 14.95
CA LEU A 253 12.97 -21.55 14.24
C LEU A 253 11.67 -21.80 15.01
N TYR A 254 11.40 -23.06 15.38
CA TYR A 254 10.15 -23.41 16.09
C TYR A 254 10.10 -22.83 17.52
N ALA A 255 11.24 -22.70 18.19
CA ALA A 255 11.33 -22.01 19.48
C ALA A 255 11.04 -20.51 19.36
N TYR A 256 11.37 -19.92 18.21
CA TYR A 256 11.16 -18.50 17.90
C TYR A 256 9.73 -18.19 17.46
N PHE A 257 9.09 -19.11 16.74
CA PHE A 257 7.69 -19.06 16.31
C PHE A 257 6.86 -20.17 16.98
N PRO A 258 6.58 -20.06 18.30
CA PRO A 258 5.95 -21.14 19.06
C PRO A 258 4.52 -21.47 18.63
N LEU A 259 3.83 -20.55 17.94
CA LEU A 259 2.48 -20.76 17.40
C LEU A 259 2.48 -21.14 15.92
N LEU A 260 3.62 -21.44 15.32
CA LEU A 260 3.72 -21.73 13.89
C LEU A 260 2.99 -23.04 13.56
N GLU A 261 1.84 -22.92 12.92
CA GLU A 261 1.02 -24.05 12.47
C GLU A 261 1.43 -24.52 11.08
N ARG A 262 1.79 -23.56 10.21
CA ARG A 262 2.12 -23.84 8.80
C ARG A 262 3.26 -22.96 8.33
N CYS A 263 4.19 -23.59 7.64
CA CYS A 263 5.22 -22.90 6.89
C CYS A 263 5.10 -23.23 5.41
N PHE A 264 4.97 -22.19 4.59
CA PHE A 264 4.72 -22.32 3.16
C PHE A 264 5.90 -21.77 2.37
N PHE A 265 6.20 -22.47 1.28
CA PHE A 265 7.14 -22.01 0.27
C PHE A 265 6.36 -21.30 -0.83
N PHE A 266 6.72 -20.06 -1.14
CA PHE A 266 6.28 -19.44 -2.38
C PHE A 266 7.46 -19.36 -3.34
N LEU A 267 7.21 -19.70 -4.61
CA LEU A 267 8.23 -19.59 -5.63
C LEU A 267 8.51 -18.11 -5.92
N THR A 268 9.66 -17.61 -5.49
CA THR A 268 10.28 -16.39 -6.03
C THR A 268 10.96 -16.68 -7.37
N LYS A 269 10.29 -17.40 -8.30
CA LYS A 269 10.73 -17.36 -9.70
C LYS A 269 10.46 -15.95 -10.21
N LEU A 270 11.44 -15.08 -9.99
CA LEU A 270 11.58 -13.78 -10.62
C LEU A 270 11.36 -13.96 -12.13
N ILE A 271 10.32 -13.31 -12.62
CA ILE A 271 10.29 -12.78 -13.98
C ILE A 271 11.57 -11.94 -14.09
N LYS A 272 12.51 -12.44 -14.91
CA LYS A 272 13.70 -11.71 -15.34
C LYS A 272 13.29 -10.57 -16.26
#